data_AF-A0A6V7HLJ9-F1
#
_entry.id   AF-A0A6V7HLJ9-F1
#
_cell.length_a   1.000
_cell.length_b   1.000
_cell.length_c   1.000
_cell.angle_alpha   90.00
_cell.angle_beta   90.00
_cell.angle_gamma   90.00
#
_symmetry.space_group_name_H-M   'P 1'
#
loop_
_entity.id
_entity.type
_entity.pdbx_description
1 polymer ?
#
loop_
_entity_poly.entity_id
_entity_poly.type
_entity_poly.pdbx_seq_one_letter_code
_entity_poly.pdbx_strand_id
1 'polypeptide(L)' 'LTTIIADLTGDDRKDKCIVHALKVRSAWWLGNYHAFFKLYVNAPCMAPYLMDWFLARERKLALKSMIKS' A
#
# COMPACT_ATOMS: atom_id res chain seq x y z
N LEU A 1 7.74 11.31 -3.67
CA LEU A 1 7.65 9.99 -2.99
C LEU A 1 8.77 9.02 -3.39
N THR A 2 9.37 9.11 -4.58
CA THR A 2 10.48 8.24 -5.01
C THR A 2 11.79 8.54 -4.29
N THR A 3 12.11 9.81 -4.03
CA THR A 3 13.36 10.25 -3.38
C THR A 3 13.49 9.72 -1.96
N ILE A 4 12.45 9.84 -1.14
CA ILE A 4 12.45 9.37 0.25
C ILE A 4 12.66 7.84 0.31
N ILE A 5 12.12 7.10 -0.66
CA ILE A 5 12.27 5.63 -0.72
C ILE A 5 13.65 5.22 -1.25
N ALA A 6 14.26 6.07 -2.08
CA ALA A 6 15.62 5.86 -2.58
C ALA A 6 16.68 6.09 -1.49
N ASP A 7 16.41 7.00 -0.54
CA ASP A 7 17.28 7.29 0.60
C ASP A 7 17.23 6.23 1.72
N LEU A 8 16.38 5.19 1.62
CA LEU A 8 16.37 4.12 2.62
C LEU A 8 17.65 3.29 2.59
N THR A 9 18.27 3.14 3.75
CA THR A 9 19.45 2.30 3.97
C THR A 9 19.09 0.82 3.87
N GLY A 10 20.07 -0.03 3.58
CA GLY A 10 19.87 -1.48 3.48
C GLY A 10 19.35 -2.12 4.78
N ASP A 11 19.64 -1.53 5.94
CA ASP A 11 19.14 -1.99 7.23
C ASP A 11 17.67 -1.60 7.46
N ASP A 12 17.26 -0.41 7.02
CA ASP A 12 15.86 0.02 7.06
C ASP A 12 14.96 -0.90 6.21
N ARG A 13 15.50 -1.44 5.11
CA ARG A 13 14.77 -2.41 4.26
C ARG A 13 14.56 -3.78 4.90
N LYS A 14 15.19 -4.08 6.05
CA LYS A 14 14.96 -5.33 6.79
C LYS A 14 13.74 -5.25 7.69
N ASP A 15 13.26 -4.05 8.01
CA ASP A 15 12.10 -3.89 8.88
C ASP A 15 10.81 -4.34 8.20
N LYS A 16 10.04 -5.15 8.94
CA LYS A 16 8.78 -5.71 8.46
C LYS A 16 7.78 -4.62 8.06
N CYS A 17 7.76 -3.49 8.78
CA CYS A 17 6.90 -2.35 8.47
C CYS A 17 7.31 -1.64 7.17
N ILE A 18 8.61 -1.51 6.92
CA ILE A 18 9.13 -0.84 5.72
C ILE A 18 8.91 -1.71 4.49
N VAL A 19 9.20 -3.01 4.58
CA VAL A 19 8.90 -3.98 3.52
C VAL A 19 7.40 -3.98 3.19
N HIS A 20 6.55 -3.89 4.22
CA HIS A 20 5.11 -3.79 4.04
C HIS A 20 4.71 -2.51 3.28
N ALA A 21 5.21 -1.34 3.71
CA ALA A 21 4.95 -0.07 3.05
C ALA A 21 5.40 -0.05 1.57
N LEU A 22 6.55 -0.67 1.26
CA LEU A 22 7.03 -0.82 -0.11
C LEU A 22 6.09 -1.69 -0.95
N LYS A 23 5.62 -2.82 -0.41
CA LYS A 23 4.65 -3.70 -1.09
C LYS A 23 3.32 -2.99 -1.34
N VAL A 24 2.84 -2.24 -0.35
CA VAL A 24 1.63 -1.42 -0.44
C VAL A 24 1.78 -0.38 -1.55
N ARG A 25 2.89 0.37 -1.59
CA ARG A 25 3.17 1.34 -2.66
C ARG A 25 3.15 0.68 -4.04
N SER A 26 3.83 -0.45 -4.19
CA SER A 26 3.90 -1.16 -5.47
C SER A 26 2.52 -1.65 -5.92
N ALA A 27 1.74 -2.25 -5.01
CA ALA A 27 0.37 -2.68 -5.31
C ALA A 27 -0.54 -1.50 -5.68
N TRP A 28 -0.39 -0.36 -5.00
CA TRP A 28 -1.13 0.85 -5.28
C TRP A 28 -0.78 1.45 -6.65
N TRP A 29 0.51 1.55 -6.98
CA TRP A 29 0.98 2.04 -8.28
C TRP A 29 0.52 1.15 -9.44
N LEU A 30 0.52 -0.17 -9.25
CA LEU A 30 0.06 -1.14 -10.25
C LEU A 30 -1.47 -1.22 -10.37
N GLY A 31 -2.23 -0.52 -9.51
CA GLY A 31 -3.69 -0.64 -9.47
C GLY A 31 -4.17 -2.05 -9.06
N ASN A 32 -3.33 -2.84 -8.41
CA ASN A 32 -3.68 -4.19 -7.95
C ASN A 32 -4.45 -4.11 -6.63
N TYR A 33 -5.74 -3.82 -6.74
CA TYR A 33 -6.63 -3.66 -5.58
C TYR A 33 -6.73 -4.93 -4.73
N HIS A 34 -6.64 -6.13 -5.33
CA HIS A 34 -6.68 -7.38 -4.58
C HIS A 34 -5.49 -7.52 -3.63
N ALA A 35 -4.27 -7.33 -4.15
CA ALA A 35 -3.06 -7.36 -3.34
C ALA A 35 -3.06 -6.23 -2.30
N PHE A 36 -3.51 -5.03 -2.67
CA PHE A 36 -3.59 -3.87 -1.79
C PHE A 36 -4.50 -4.09 -0.58
N PHE A 37 -5.73 -4.60 -0.77
CA PHE A 37 -6.62 -4.91 0.36
C PHE A 37 -6.11 -6.08 1.21
N LYS A 38 -5.46 -7.07 0.60
CA LYS A 38 -4.84 -8.18 1.33
C LYS A 38 -3.67 -7.72 2.20
N LEU A 39 -2.90 -6.75 1.71
CA LEU A 39 -1.86 -6.09 2.49
C LEU A 39 -2.49 -5.27 3.63
N TYR A 40 -3.54 -4.48 3.37
CA TYR A 40 -4.23 -3.70 4.41
C TYR A 40 -4.70 -4.57 5.60
N VAL A 41 -5.29 -5.74 5.35
CA VAL A 41 -5.75 -6.66 6.42
C VAL A 41 -4.58 -7.26 7.22
N ASN A 42 -3.44 -7.51 6.57
CA ASN A 42 -2.26 -8.10 7.19
C ASN A 42 -1.24 -7.06 7.68
N ALA A 43 -1.62 -5.78 7.75
CA ALA A 43 -0.70 -4.71 8.08
C ALA A 43 -0.28 -4.81 9.57
N PRO A 44 1.03 -4.86 9.87
CA PRO A 44 1.50 -4.90 11.25
C PRO A 44 1.33 -3.53 11.94
N CYS A 45 1.02 -3.55 13.24
CA CYS A 45 0.88 -2.38 14.11
C CYS A 45 -0.27 -1.43 13.72
N MET A 46 -0.09 -0.11 13.89
CA MET A 46 -1.10 0.93 13.59
C MET A 46 -1.05 1.43 12.13
N ALA A 47 -0.34 0.74 11.24
CA ALA A 47 -0.29 1.07 9.82
C ALA A 47 -1.69 1.20 9.13
N PRO A 48 -2.74 0.45 9.53
CA PRO A 48 -4.08 0.63 8.96
C PRO A 48 -4.63 2.06 9.09
N TYR A 49 -4.33 2.75 10.19
CA TYR A 49 -4.83 4.11 10.43
C TYR A 49 -4.30 5.12 9.41
N LEU A 50 -3.06 4.97 8.93
CA LEU A 50 -2.51 5.82 7.87
C LEU A 50 -3.15 5.49 6.52
N MET A 51 -3.46 4.22 6.29
CA MET A 51 -4.08 3.75 5.05
C MET A 51 -5.53 4.21 4.89
N ASP A 52 -6.28 4.30 6.01
CA ASP A 52 -7.69 4.68 6.03
C ASP A 52 -7.97 6.05 5.38
N TRP A 53 -7.00 6.96 5.43
CA TRP A 53 -7.12 8.32 4.89
C TRP A 53 -7.31 8.33 3.37
N PHE A 54 -6.74 7.36 2.66
CA PHE A 54 -6.88 7.23 1.21
C PHE A 54 -7.64 5.97 0.79
N LEU A 55 -7.94 5.06 1.72
CA LEU A 55 -8.69 3.83 1.49
C LEU A 55 -10.06 4.08 0.86
N ALA A 56 -10.76 5.13 1.30
CA ALA A 56 -12.08 5.48 0.77
C ALA A 56 -12.04 5.84 -0.73
N ARG A 57 -10.96 6.50 -1.18
CA ARG A 57 -10.73 6.82 -2.59
C ARG A 57 -10.41 5.56 -3.39
N GLU A 58 -9.50 4.73 -2.87
CA GLU A 58 -9.09 3.48 -3.53
C GLU A 58 -10.25 2.49 -3.68
N ARG A 59 -11.14 2.39 -2.68
CA ARG A 59 -12.37 1.56 -2.77
C ARG A 59 -13.28 2.00 -3.91
N LYS A 60 -13.46 3.31 -4.11
CA LYS A 60 -14.26 3.83 -5.24
C LYS A 60 -13.61 3.52 -6.59
N LEU A 61 -12.28 3.63 -6.68
CA LEU A 61 -11.54 3.30 -7.89
C LEU A 61 -11.58 1.80 -8.21
N ALA A 62 -11.45 0.94 -7.20
CA ALA A 62 -11.58 -0.50 -7.33
C ALA A 62 -12.96 -0.89 -7.85
N LEU A 63 -14.04 -0.36 -7.26
CA LEU A 63 -15.41 -0.61 -7.73
C LEU A 63 -15.61 -0.15 -9.17
N LYS A 64 -15.11 1.05 -9.52
CA LYS A 64 -15.17 1.56 -10.90
C LYS A 64 -14.41 0.65 -11.87
N SER A 65 -13.26 0.13 -11.46
CA SER A 65 -12.47 -0.79 -12.28
C SER A 65 -13.17 -2.14 -12.47
N MET A 66 -13.82 -2.65 -11.42
CA MET A 66 -14.56 -3.92 -11.47
C MET A 66 -15.82 -3.82 -12.33
N ILE A 67 -16.55 -2.71 -12.27
CA ILE A 67 -17.80 -2.48 -13.03
C ILE A 67 -17.50 -2.14 -14.50
N LYS A 68 -16.35 -1.55 -14.80
CA LYS A 68 -15.94 -1.19 -16.17
C LYS A 68 -15.33 -2.36 -16.95
N SER A 69 -15.05 -3.50 -16.29
CA SER A 69 -14.57 -4.72 -16.95
C SER A 69 -15.73 -5.50 -17.55
#